data_AF-A0A0Q4X160-F1
#
_entry.id   AF-A0A0Q4X160-F1
#
_cell.length_a   1.000
_cell.length_b   1.000
_cell.length_c   1.000
_cell.angle_alpha   90.00
_cell.angle_beta   90.00
_cell.angle_gamma   90.00
#
_symmetry.space_group_name_H-M   'P 1'
#
loop_
_entity.id
_entity.type
_entity.pdbx_description
1 polymer ?
#
loop_
_entity_poly.entity_id
_entity_poly.type
_entity_poly.pdbx_seq_one_letter_code
_entity_poly.pdbx_strand_id
1 'polypeptide(L)'
;MTDLSRRSLIAATAGGALMSSAARAAGPGVPPAGFPPAGVPPGGVVPERGTQGAPILGPRNPAREAQDPFTVLPPKTDHGTMPNLKWSFADSHMRLEEGGWARQTTIRELPVSKAMAGVNMRLRAGVVREMHWHKEAEWSYMLQGRARITAIDAQGRTFADDVGPGDLWYFPSGIPHSIQALESDGTDGCEFLLVFDDGAFSEDSTFLLTDWLAHTPKDILAKNFGLPEAAFARIPEKELYIFPGPKPGPLSDDRMGGAGPIPEGFSHRMLAQAPIRTKGGTVRITDSTVFPASKTIAAALVELEPGAMRELHWHPNGDEWQFYIAGEGRMTVFGSESKARTFDYRAGDVGYVPFAMGHYIENTGQGPLTFLEMFRTPTYADISLRQWLALTPHALVAAHTGIDRALIDGLPQGKDPVIGRPPA
;
A
#
# COMPACT_ATOMS: atom_id res chain seq x y z
N MET A 1 30.51 -16.73 -46.94
CA MET A 1 30.68 -17.80 -47.94
C MET A 1 30.67 -19.10 -47.16
N THR A 2 29.51 -19.76 -47.03
CA THR A 2 28.95 -20.86 -47.86
C THR A 2 29.03 -22.14 -47.01
N ASP A 3 28.06 -23.03 -46.87
CA ASP A 3 26.79 -23.22 -47.57
C ASP A 3 25.85 -24.16 -46.79
N LEU A 4 24.56 -24.02 -47.07
CA LEU A 4 23.46 -24.95 -46.76
C LEU A 4 23.34 -26.02 -47.86
N SER A 5 22.90 -27.24 -47.53
CA SER A 5 22.04 -28.11 -48.39
C SER A 5 21.72 -29.42 -47.66
N ARG A 6 20.49 -29.72 -47.21
CA ARG A 6 19.27 -30.22 -47.91
C ARG A 6 19.37 -31.63 -48.55
N ARG A 7 18.65 -32.54 -47.87
CA ARG A 7 17.63 -33.50 -48.36
C ARG A 7 18.01 -34.71 -49.22
N SER A 8 17.35 -35.80 -48.82
CA SER A 8 16.69 -36.90 -49.59
C SER A 8 17.38 -38.26 -49.39
N LEU A 9 16.72 -39.42 -49.36
CA LEU A 9 15.43 -39.82 -49.92
C LEU A 9 15.01 -41.17 -49.28
N ILE A 10 13.70 -41.40 -49.21
CA ILE A 10 12.98 -42.59 -48.75
C ILE A 10 13.15 -43.76 -49.75
N ALA A 11 13.21 -45.00 -49.27
CA ALA A 11 12.73 -46.16 -50.04
C ALA A 11 12.18 -47.25 -49.10
N ALA A 12 10.94 -47.64 -49.37
CA ALA A 12 10.15 -48.63 -48.65
C ALA A 12 10.36 -50.04 -49.20
N THR A 13 10.17 -51.06 -48.36
CA THR A 13 9.79 -52.40 -48.79
C THR A 13 8.70 -52.96 -47.88
N ALA A 14 7.60 -53.34 -48.53
CA ALA A 14 6.42 -53.98 -47.96
C ALA A 14 6.60 -55.49 -47.84
N GLY A 15 5.87 -56.12 -46.91
CA GLY A 15 5.71 -57.57 -46.88
C GLY A 15 5.05 -58.02 -45.58
N GLY A 16 3.73 -58.25 -45.61
CA GLY A 16 2.94 -58.66 -44.47
C GLY A 16 3.03 -60.15 -44.14
N ALA A 17 2.75 -60.49 -42.88
CA ALA A 17 2.21 -61.78 -42.46
C ALA A 17 1.34 -61.56 -41.20
N LEU A 18 0.16 -62.17 -41.22
CA LEU A 18 -0.90 -62.11 -40.21
C LEU A 18 -0.65 -63.08 -39.04
N MET A 19 -1.34 -62.80 -37.94
CA MET A 19 -1.79 -63.69 -36.84
C MET A 19 -0.98 -63.69 -35.53
N SER A 20 -1.50 -63.01 -34.51
CA SER A 20 -2.34 -63.66 -33.47
C SER A 20 -2.74 -62.65 -32.39
N SER A 21 -4.03 -62.63 -32.08
CA SER A 21 -4.65 -61.83 -31.01
C SER A 21 -4.28 -62.37 -29.64
N ALA A 22 -3.52 -61.60 -28.86
CA ALA A 22 -3.42 -61.77 -27.42
C ALA A 22 -4.17 -60.62 -26.73
N ALA A 23 -5.40 -60.89 -26.31
CA ALA A 23 -6.15 -60.01 -25.42
C ALA A 23 -5.39 -59.90 -24.09
N ARG A 24 -4.69 -58.79 -23.88
CA ARG A 24 -4.20 -58.44 -22.55
C ARG A 24 -5.37 -57.89 -21.77
N ALA A 25 -5.88 -58.69 -20.83
CA ALA A 25 -6.81 -58.25 -19.81
C ALA A 25 -6.21 -57.03 -19.09
N ALA A 26 -6.81 -55.86 -19.29
CA ALA A 26 -6.58 -54.72 -18.43
C ALA A 26 -7.13 -55.10 -17.05
N GLY A 27 -6.23 -55.30 -16.07
CA GLY A 27 -6.62 -55.34 -14.67
C GLY A 27 -7.33 -54.03 -14.29
N PRO A 28 -8.09 -54.01 -13.18
CA PRO A 28 -8.78 -52.80 -12.75
C PRO A 28 -7.74 -51.70 -12.58
N GLY A 29 -7.74 -50.73 -13.50
CA GLY A 29 -6.89 -49.57 -13.43
C GLY A 29 -7.19 -48.87 -12.12
N VAL A 30 -6.16 -48.69 -11.29
CA VAL A 30 -6.21 -47.72 -10.21
C VAL A 30 -6.63 -46.40 -10.88
N PRO A 31 -7.78 -45.80 -10.53
CA PRO A 31 -8.13 -44.49 -11.08
C PRO A 31 -6.93 -43.57 -10.82
N PRO A 32 -6.52 -42.72 -11.78
CA PRO A 32 -5.48 -41.75 -11.49
C PRO A 32 -5.88 -41.05 -10.20
N ALA A 33 -4.96 -40.98 -9.23
CA ALA A 33 -5.22 -40.42 -7.92
C ALA A 33 -5.72 -38.98 -8.11
N GLY A 34 -7.04 -38.83 -8.20
CA GLY A 34 -7.70 -37.56 -8.39
C GLY A 34 -7.52 -36.80 -7.10
N PHE A 35 -7.12 -35.53 -7.21
CA PHE A 35 -7.25 -34.63 -6.07
C PHE A 35 -8.71 -34.70 -5.59
N PRO A 36 -8.96 -34.83 -4.28
CA PRO A 36 -10.32 -34.82 -3.77
C PRO A 36 -11.02 -33.56 -4.30
N PRO A 37 -12.29 -33.67 -4.75
CA PRO A 37 -13.00 -32.51 -5.27
C PRO A 37 -12.98 -31.40 -4.21
N ALA A 38 -12.53 -30.21 -4.61
CA ALA A 38 -12.54 -29.07 -3.72
C ALA A 38 -14.00 -28.72 -3.41
N GLY A 39 -14.46 -29.09 -2.21
CA GLY A 39 -15.80 -28.72 -1.74
C GLY A 39 -15.97 -27.20 -1.77
N VAL A 40 -17.05 -26.73 -2.38
CA VAL A 40 -17.45 -25.32 -2.26
C VAL A 40 -17.99 -25.13 -0.83
N PRO A 41 -17.46 -24.19 -0.04
CA PRO A 41 -18.09 -23.87 1.24
C PRO A 41 -19.54 -23.42 1.01
N PRO A 42 -20.48 -23.75 1.91
CA PRO A 42 -21.84 -23.22 1.84
C PRO A 42 -21.82 -21.68 1.74
N GLY A 43 -22.41 -21.13 0.66
CA GLY A 43 -22.46 -19.68 0.43
C GLY A 43 -21.25 -19.05 -0.26
N GLY A 44 -20.25 -19.84 -0.67
CA GLY A 44 -19.07 -19.33 -1.40
C GLY A 44 -19.38 -18.92 -2.84
N VAL A 45 -18.73 -17.86 -3.32
CA VAL A 45 -18.82 -17.42 -4.72
C VAL A 45 -18.20 -18.48 -5.63
N VAL A 46 -18.90 -18.78 -6.73
CA VAL A 46 -18.44 -19.68 -7.79
C VAL A 46 -18.16 -18.87 -9.06
N PRO A 47 -17.18 -19.26 -9.89
CA PRO A 47 -16.85 -18.56 -11.13
C PRO A 47 -17.85 -18.91 -12.24
N GLU A 48 -19.15 -18.73 -11.97
CA GLU A 48 -20.24 -19.02 -12.90
C GLU A 48 -21.25 -17.86 -12.94
N ARG A 49 -21.66 -17.50 -14.16
CA ARG A 49 -22.66 -16.45 -14.40
C ARG A 49 -23.56 -16.85 -15.57
N GLY A 50 -24.73 -17.40 -15.26
CA GLY A 50 -25.63 -17.92 -16.28
C GLY A 50 -24.95 -19.05 -17.06
N THR A 51 -24.69 -18.85 -18.36
CA THR A 51 -24.01 -19.83 -19.22
C THR A 51 -22.49 -19.62 -19.32
N GLN A 52 -21.93 -18.62 -18.61
CA GLN A 52 -20.50 -18.32 -18.61
C GLN A 52 -19.82 -18.96 -17.38
N GLY A 53 -18.61 -19.50 -17.57
CA GLY A 53 -17.81 -20.09 -16.50
C GLY A 53 -18.01 -21.60 -16.32
N ALA A 54 -17.40 -22.15 -15.27
CA ALA A 54 -17.52 -23.56 -14.88
C ALA A 54 -17.01 -23.74 -13.43
N PRO A 55 -17.39 -24.82 -12.71
CA PRO A 55 -16.92 -25.04 -11.34
C PRO A 55 -15.41 -25.29 -11.27
N ILE A 56 -14.78 -24.89 -10.16
CA ILE A 56 -13.36 -25.16 -9.91
C ILE A 56 -13.18 -26.63 -9.54
N LEU A 57 -12.50 -27.40 -10.38
CA LEU A 57 -12.19 -28.82 -10.12
C LEU A 57 -10.91 -29.02 -9.30
N GLY A 58 -9.99 -28.06 -9.34
CA GLY A 58 -8.67 -28.15 -8.68
C GLY A 58 -8.69 -27.74 -7.20
N PRO A 59 -7.52 -27.83 -6.53
CA PRO A 59 -7.35 -27.35 -5.16
C PRO A 59 -7.74 -25.87 -5.01
N ARG A 60 -8.31 -25.52 -3.86
CA ARG A 60 -8.83 -24.18 -3.55
C ARG A 60 -8.24 -23.64 -2.26
N ASN A 61 -8.31 -22.32 -2.10
CA ASN A 61 -8.12 -21.65 -0.81
C ASN A 61 -9.41 -20.89 -0.45
N PRO A 62 -10.41 -21.57 0.13
CA PRO A 62 -11.73 -20.97 0.29
C PRO A 62 -11.76 -19.77 1.23
N ALA A 63 -10.84 -19.71 2.20
CA ALA A 63 -10.73 -18.56 3.09
C ALA A 63 -10.28 -17.29 2.33
N ARG A 64 -9.35 -17.40 1.38
CA ARG A 64 -8.93 -16.28 0.52
C ARG A 64 -9.99 -15.95 -0.54
N GLU A 65 -10.60 -16.95 -1.15
CA GLU A 65 -11.67 -16.74 -2.14
C GLU A 65 -12.90 -16.04 -1.54
N ALA A 66 -13.22 -16.30 -0.26
CA ALA A 66 -14.25 -15.56 0.47
C ALA A 66 -13.87 -14.10 0.73
N GLN A 67 -12.56 -13.78 0.73
CA GLN A 67 -12.07 -12.42 0.88
C GLN A 67 -12.10 -11.62 -0.42
N ASP A 68 -11.97 -12.31 -1.57
CA ASP A 68 -11.87 -11.70 -2.91
C ASP A 68 -12.97 -12.23 -3.87
N PRO A 69 -14.26 -12.10 -3.52
CA PRO A 69 -15.35 -12.64 -4.32
C PRO A 69 -15.38 -12.14 -5.77
N PHE A 70 -14.88 -10.93 -6.04
CA PHE A 70 -14.85 -10.36 -7.39
C PHE A 70 -13.58 -10.71 -8.16
N THR A 71 -12.60 -11.33 -7.52
CA THR A 71 -11.54 -12.07 -8.24
C THR A 71 -12.07 -13.41 -8.73
N VAL A 72 -12.90 -14.08 -7.93
CA VAL A 72 -13.53 -15.37 -8.31
C VAL A 72 -14.59 -15.18 -9.39
N LEU A 73 -15.47 -14.18 -9.22
CA LEU A 73 -16.54 -13.87 -10.17
C LEU A 73 -16.51 -12.37 -10.53
N PRO A 74 -15.64 -11.95 -11.45
CA PRO A 74 -15.46 -10.53 -11.79
C PRO A 74 -16.72 -9.93 -12.43
N PRO A 75 -16.92 -8.59 -12.33
CA PRO A 75 -17.98 -7.90 -13.03
C PRO A 75 -17.96 -8.20 -14.53
N LYS A 76 -19.14 -8.19 -15.18
CA LYS A 76 -19.22 -8.34 -16.64
C LYS A 76 -18.45 -7.26 -17.41
N THR A 77 -18.19 -6.13 -16.78
CA THR A 77 -17.49 -4.96 -17.33
C THR A 77 -15.98 -5.04 -17.18
N ASP A 78 -15.44 -5.99 -16.39
CA ASP A 78 -14.01 -6.24 -16.36
C ASP A 78 -13.56 -6.84 -17.70
N HIS A 79 -12.41 -6.38 -18.19
CA HIS A 79 -11.89 -6.79 -19.48
C HIS A 79 -10.38 -6.54 -19.59
N GLY A 80 -9.71 -7.37 -20.38
CA GLY A 80 -8.30 -7.22 -20.70
C GLY A 80 -7.33 -7.57 -19.57
N THR A 81 -6.05 -7.41 -19.86
CA THR A 81 -4.97 -7.68 -18.90
C THR A 81 -4.61 -6.40 -18.14
N MET A 82 -4.71 -6.47 -16.82
CA MET A 82 -4.23 -5.46 -15.88
C MET A 82 -3.15 -6.07 -14.97
N PRO A 83 -2.18 -5.28 -14.49
CA PRO A 83 -1.29 -5.74 -13.43
C PRO A 83 -2.10 -6.07 -12.15
N ASN A 84 -1.47 -6.77 -11.21
CA ASN A 84 -2.02 -6.86 -9.87
C ASN A 84 -1.94 -5.47 -9.20
N LEU A 85 -3.03 -5.04 -8.55
CA LEU A 85 -3.15 -3.73 -7.89
C LEU A 85 -3.41 -3.88 -6.38
N LYS A 86 -3.24 -5.08 -5.84
CA LYS A 86 -3.52 -5.42 -4.44
C LYS A 86 -2.39 -6.25 -3.86
N TRP A 87 -1.97 -5.91 -2.65
CA TRP A 87 -1.13 -6.77 -1.82
C TRP A 87 -1.62 -6.70 -0.37
N SER A 88 -1.40 -7.75 0.41
CA SER A 88 -1.76 -7.74 1.84
C SER A 88 -0.50 -7.76 2.70
N PHE A 89 -0.43 -6.89 3.70
CA PHE A 89 0.64 -6.98 4.69
C PHE A 89 0.61 -8.33 5.45
N ALA A 90 -0.51 -9.05 5.45
CA ALA A 90 -0.61 -10.41 5.98
C ALA A 90 0.26 -11.43 5.22
N ASP A 91 0.60 -11.15 3.95
CA ASP A 91 1.45 -11.99 3.11
C ASP A 91 2.93 -11.53 3.10
N SER A 92 3.25 -10.48 3.86
CA SER A 92 4.60 -9.93 3.94
C SER A 92 5.42 -10.61 5.04
N HIS A 93 6.72 -10.77 4.81
CA HIS A 93 7.64 -11.28 5.84
C HIS A 93 7.67 -10.34 7.06
N MET A 94 7.67 -10.93 8.26
CA MET A 94 7.76 -10.23 9.53
C MET A 94 9.19 -10.29 10.07
N ARG A 95 9.86 -9.14 10.13
CA ARG A 95 11.12 -8.98 10.87
C ARG A 95 10.77 -8.74 12.34
N LEU A 96 11.07 -9.71 13.19
CA LEU A 96 10.80 -9.67 14.63
C LEU A 96 12.08 -9.28 15.39
N GLU A 97 11.95 -8.33 16.30
CA GLU A 97 13.04 -7.80 17.11
C GLU A 97 12.62 -7.74 18.58
N GLU A 98 13.56 -7.46 19.48
CA GLU A 98 13.24 -7.38 20.91
C GLU A 98 12.33 -6.19 21.21
N GLY A 99 11.04 -6.48 21.36
CA GLY A 99 10.02 -5.50 21.72
C GLY A 99 9.34 -4.82 20.52
N GLY A 100 9.62 -5.23 19.29
CA GLY A 100 8.96 -4.68 18.11
C GLY A 100 9.02 -5.58 16.88
N TRP A 101 8.40 -5.12 15.80
CA TRP A 101 8.46 -5.78 14.50
C TRP A 101 8.25 -4.79 13.36
N ALA A 102 8.70 -5.18 12.17
CA ALA A 102 8.43 -4.49 10.91
C ALA A 102 8.09 -5.49 9.80
N ARG A 103 7.25 -5.06 8.86
CA ARG A 103 6.96 -5.76 7.60
C ARG A 103 6.74 -4.73 6.50
N GLN A 104 7.02 -5.10 5.26
CA GLN A 104 7.06 -4.15 4.14
C GLN A 104 6.33 -4.66 2.91
N THR A 105 5.74 -3.72 2.17
CA THR A 105 5.21 -3.90 0.82
C THR A 105 5.98 -2.97 -0.11
N THR A 106 6.78 -3.55 -0.99
CA THR A 106 7.66 -2.81 -1.92
C THR A 106 7.32 -3.18 -3.36
N ILE A 107 8.09 -2.67 -4.32
CA ILE A 107 8.02 -3.10 -5.72
C ILE A 107 8.26 -4.62 -5.89
N ARG A 108 8.88 -5.29 -4.92
CA ARG A 108 9.09 -6.75 -4.98
C ARG A 108 7.79 -7.52 -4.78
N GLU A 109 6.90 -7.00 -3.93
CA GLU A 109 5.61 -7.60 -3.61
C GLU A 109 4.50 -7.09 -4.54
N LEU A 110 4.52 -5.78 -4.85
CA LEU A 110 3.55 -5.12 -5.72
C LEU A 110 4.28 -4.35 -6.84
N PRO A 111 4.68 -5.00 -7.94
CA PRO A 111 5.57 -4.42 -8.97
C PRO A 111 5.04 -3.20 -9.73
N VAL A 112 3.73 -2.94 -9.65
CA VAL A 112 3.13 -1.72 -10.20
C VAL A 112 3.50 -0.48 -9.36
N SER A 113 3.79 -0.67 -8.07
CA SER A 113 4.11 0.38 -7.10
C SER A 113 5.57 0.80 -7.19
N LYS A 114 5.93 1.51 -8.25
CA LYS A 114 7.30 2.00 -8.46
C LYS A 114 7.60 3.29 -7.72
N ALA A 115 6.58 4.13 -7.54
CA ALA A 115 6.76 5.45 -6.96
C ALA A 115 6.87 5.41 -5.44
N MET A 116 6.29 4.41 -4.78
CA MET A 116 6.18 4.36 -3.32
C MET A 116 6.29 2.94 -2.79
N ALA A 117 6.75 2.80 -1.55
CA ALA A 117 6.76 1.57 -0.77
C ALA A 117 6.21 1.85 0.63
N GLY A 118 5.63 0.84 1.29
CA GLY A 118 5.07 0.96 2.63
C GLY A 118 5.70 0.01 3.64
N VAL A 119 5.92 0.47 4.87
CA VAL A 119 6.31 -0.35 6.03
C VAL A 119 5.24 -0.22 7.10
N ASN A 120 4.79 -1.35 7.64
CA ASN A 120 3.99 -1.37 8.85
C ASN A 120 4.87 -1.83 10.00
N MET A 121 4.97 -1.01 11.04
CA MET A 121 5.90 -1.19 12.15
C MET A 121 5.22 -1.02 13.50
N ARG A 122 5.69 -1.78 14.48
CA ARG A 122 5.21 -1.80 15.86
C ARG A 122 6.38 -1.76 16.83
N LEU A 123 6.26 -0.91 17.86
CA LEU A 123 7.24 -0.77 18.95
C LEU A 123 6.54 -0.78 20.30
N ARG A 124 6.87 -1.69 21.22
CA ARG A 124 6.37 -1.67 22.63
C ARG A 124 6.84 -0.43 23.36
N ALA A 125 6.20 -0.07 24.47
CA ALA A 125 6.57 1.11 25.23
C ALA A 125 8.05 1.10 25.64
N GLY A 126 8.76 2.21 25.41
CA GLY A 126 10.20 2.35 25.66
C GLY A 126 11.11 1.79 24.56
N VAL A 127 10.56 0.99 23.62
CA VAL A 127 11.33 0.44 22.49
C VAL A 127 11.59 1.54 21.46
N VAL A 128 12.80 1.52 20.92
CA VAL A 128 13.36 2.51 20.01
C VAL A 128 13.53 1.87 18.63
N ARG A 129 13.01 2.53 17.59
CA ARG A 129 13.58 2.42 16.24
C ARG A 129 14.84 3.27 16.23
N GLU A 130 15.97 2.60 16.00
CA GLU A 130 17.32 3.17 16.09
C GLU A 130 17.43 4.50 15.33
N MET A 131 18.31 5.39 15.80
CA MET A 131 18.70 6.58 15.04
C MET A 131 19.22 6.17 13.66
N HIS A 132 18.61 6.71 12.62
CA HIS A 132 18.95 6.36 11.25
C HIS A 132 18.60 7.47 10.26
N TRP A 133 19.04 7.29 9.02
CA TRP A 133 18.55 8.05 7.87
C TRP A 133 18.44 7.13 6.65
N HIS A 134 17.83 7.64 5.58
CA HIS A 134 17.69 6.97 4.29
C HIS A 134 17.62 8.02 3.17
N LYS A 135 17.72 7.57 1.91
CA LYS A 135 17.74 8.49 0.76
C LYS A 135 16.35 9.03 0.45
N GLU A 136 15.36 8.18 0.65
CA GLU A 136 13.95 8.42 0.42
C GLU A 136 13.43 9.42 1.45
N ALA A 137 12.39 10.18 1.11
CA ALA A 137 11.60 10.85 2.13
C ALA A 137 10.69 9.85 2.82
N GLU A 138 10.40 10.06 4.10
CA GLU A 138 9.48 9.23 4.88
C GLU A 138 8.25 10.05 5.27
N TRP A 139 7.07 9.54 4.97
CA TRP A 139 5.79 10.03 5.49
C TRP A 139 5.16 8.96 6.38
N SER A 140 4.43 9.34 7.42
CA SER A 140 3.77 8.36 8.28
C SER A 140 2.34 8.69 8.64
N TYR A 141 1.62 7.65 9.07
CA TYR A 141 0.35 7.74 9.78
C TYR A 141 0.40 6.87 11.04
N MET A 142 0.18 7.49 12.20
CA MET A 142 0.10 6.77 13.47
C MET A 142 -1.23 6.00 13.56
N LEU A 143 -1.17 4.66 13.52
CA LEU A 143 -2.37 3.82 13.54
C LEU A 143 -2.91 3.67 14.96
N GLN A 144 -2.02 3.39 15.92
CA GLN A 144 -2.36 3.17 17.32
C GLN A 144 -1.24 3.60 18.27
N GLY A 145 -1.61 3.99 19.48
CA GLY A 145 -0.66 4.34 20.54
C GLY A 145 0.08 5.65 20.30
N ARG A 146 1.22 5.83 20.96
CA ARG A 146 2.02 7.08 20.89
C ARG A 146 3.51 6.81 20.73
N ALA A 147 4.19 7.73 20.06
CA ALA A 147 5.64 7.73 19.93
C ALA A 147 6.21 9.13 20.12
N ARG A 148 7.45 9.20 20.58
CA ARG A 148 8.30 10.39 20.46
C ARG A 148 9.16 10.25 19.21
N ILE A 149 9.21 11.31 18.42
CA ILE A 149 10.09 11.40 17.26
C ILE A 149 11.12 12.50 17.48
N THR A 150 12.33 12.29 16.95
CA THR A 150 13.39 13.32 16.94
C THR A 150 14.02 13.42 15.57
N ALA A 151 14.53 14.61 15.21
CA ALA A 151 15.28 14.83 13.97
C ALA A 151 16.25 16.01 14.10
N ILE A 152 17.27 16.05 13.23
CA ILE A 152 18.12 17.23 13.03
C ILE A 152 18.24 17.57 11.55
N ASP A 153 18.29 18.85 11.21
CA ASP A 153 18.49 19.27 9.82
C ASP A 153 19.94 19.67 9.48
N ALA A 154 20.17 19.92 8.19
CA ALA A 154 21.47 20.30 7.67
C ALA A 154 21.99 21.65 8.18
N GLN A 155 21.17 22.45 8.87
CA GLN A 155 21.57 23.69 9.53
C GLN A 155 21.87 23.47 11.02
N GLY A 156 21.80 22.24 11.51
CA GLY A 156 21.99 21.91 12.93
C GLY A 156 20.84 22.35 13.82
N ARG A 157 19.64 22.52 13.24
CA ARG A 157 18.41 22.78 14.00
C ARG A 157 17.79 21.45 14.40
N THR A 158 17.09 21.44 15.52
CA THR A 158 16.54 20.22 16.13
C THR A 158 15.02 20.21 16.10
N PHE A 159 14.45 19.02 16.09
CA PHE A 159 13.02 18.79 16.22
C PHE A 159 12.77 17.61 17.14
N ALA A 160 11.80 17.76 18.03
CA ALA A 160 11.27 16.67 18.85
C ALA A 160 9.78 16.90 19.10
N ASP A 161 8.98 15.85 18.94
CA ASP A 161 7.55 15.90 19.19
C ASP A 161 6.98 14.54 19.60
N ASP A 162 5.86 14.54 20.33
CA ASP A 162 5.09 13.34 20.62
C ASP A 162 3.90 13.23 19.64
N VAL A 163 3.80 12.13 18.91
CA VAL A 163 2.74 11.81 17.95
C VAL A 163 1.82 10.73 18.49
N GLY A 164 0.52 10.84 18.23
CA GLY A 164 -0.52 9.89 18.63
C GLY A 164 -1.45 9.50 17.48
N PRO A 165 -2.53 8.74 17.75
CA PRO A 165 -3.33 8.14 16.68
C PRO A 165 -3.90 9.18 15.71
N GLY A 166 -3.69 8.96 14.42
CA GLY A 166 -4.08 9.88 13.35
C GLY A 166 -3.19 11.11 13.17
N ASP A 167 -2.09 11.22 13.91
CA ASP A 167 -1.04 12.17 13.62
C ASP A 167 -0.07 11.64 12.56
N LEU A 168 0.61 12.56 11.90
CA LEU A 168 1.58 12.30 10.85
C LEU A 168 2.96 12.78 11.29
N TRP A 169 3.98 12.20 10.68
CA TRP A 169 5.26 12.90 10.50
C TRP A 169 5.72 12.83 9.05
N TYR A 170 6.65 13.73 8.72
CA TYR A 170 7.36 13.71 7.46
C TYR A 170 8.83 14.07 7.68
N PHE A 171 9.72 13.15 7.31
CA PHE A 171 11.15 13.40 7.30
C PHE A 171 11.64 13.57 5.86
N PRO A 172 12.20 14.74 5.50
CA PRO A 172 12.80 14.92 4.19
C PRO A 172 13.95 13.95 3.95
N SER A 173 14.22 13.67 2.67
CA SER A 173 15.34 12.83 2.22
C SER A 173 16.65 13.15 2.94
N GLY A 174 17.29 12.13 3.52
CA GLY A 174 18.58 12.23 4.18
C GLY A 174 18.58 12.89 5.56
N ILE A 175 17.43 13.30 6.09
CA ILE A 175 17.32 13.85 7.44
C ILE A 175 17.37 12.71 8.47
N PRO A 176 18.36 12.68 9.38
CA PRO A 176 18.43 11.65 10.39
C PRO A 176 17.35 11.87 11.46
N HIS A 177 16.77 10.77 11.92
CA HIS A 177 15.67 10.76 12.86
C HIS A 177 15.65 9.49 13.72
N SER A 178 14.77 9.47 14.72
CA SER A 178 14.49 8.31 15.55
C SER A 178 13.03 8.27 15.98
N ILE A 179 12.56 7.09 16.39
CA ILE A 179 11.20 6.87 16.87
C ILE A 179 11.30 6.07 18.17
N GLN A 180 10.70 6.56 19.25
CA GLN A 180 10.62 5.82 20.50
C GLN A 180 9.17 5.71 20.96
N ALA A 181 8.70 4.49 21.14
CA ALA A 181 7.35 4.23 21.59
C ALA A 181 7.13 4.72 23.03
N LEU A 182 5.97 5.33 23.25
CA LEU A 182 5.51 5.82 24.54
C LEU A 182 4.38 4.92 25.05
N GLU A 183 4.29 4.79 26.36
CA GLU A 183 3.10 4.25 27.00
C GLU A 183 2.01 5.32 27.03
N SER A 184 0.80 4.99 26.57
CA SER A 184 -0.32 5.94 26.55
C SER A 184 -1.66 5.24 26.60
N ASP A 185 -2.58 5.71 27.44
CA ASP A 185 -4.00 5.32 27.44
C ASP A 185 -4.22 3.79 27.44
N GLY A 186 -3.45 3.06 28.26
CA GLY A 186 -3.52 1.60 28.36
C GLY A 186 -2.95 0.84 27.15
N THR A 187 -2.32 1.53 26.21
CA THR A 187 -1.66 0.96 25.02
C THR A 187 -0.15 0.82 25.27
N ASP A 188 0.37 -0.39 25.04
CA ASP A 188 1.80 -0.72 25.16
C ASP A 188 2.58 -0.25 23.92
N GLY A 189 2.93 1.04 23.84
CA GLY A 189 3.73 1.59 22.75
C GLY A 189 2.89 2.08 21.59
N CYS A 190 3.35 1.81 20.35
CA CYS A 190 2.69 2.27 19.14
C CYS A 190 2.78 1.30 17.96
N GLU A 191 1.86 1.48 17.00
CA GLU A 191 1.87 0.89 15.66
C GLU A 191 1.59 1.98 14.63
N PHE A 192 2.32 1.99 13.53
CA PHE A 192 2.22 3.02 12.52
C PHE A 192 2.51 2.48 11.12
N LEU A 193 2.06 3.24 10.12
CA LEU A 193 2.40 3.06 8.72
C LEU A 193 3.47 4.09 8.34
N LEU A 194 4.54 3.64 7.70
CA LEU A 194 5.52 4.46 7.00
C LEU A 194 5.34 4.29 5.50
N VAL A 195 5.51 5.36 4.75
CA VAL A 195 5.52 5.34 3.29
C VAL A 195 6.72 6.13 2.79
N PHE A 196 7.47 5.49 1.91
CA PHE A 196 8.70 6.01 1.32
C PHE A 196 8.45 6.37 -0.13
N ASP A 197 9.05 7.45 -0.61
CA ASP A 197 8.88 7.97 -1.97
C ASP A 197 9.74 7.27 -3.04
N ASP A 198 10.09 6.01 -2.81
CA ASP A 198 10.69 5.10 -3.79
C ASP A 198 10.18 3.66 -3.57
N GLY A 199 9.60 3.04 -4.61
CA GLY A 199 9.10 1.67 -4.54
C GLY A 199 10.19 0.62 -4.34
N ALA A 200 11.45 0.94 -4.64
CA ALA A 200 12.59 0.06 -4.43
C ALA A 200 13.15 0.07 -3.01
N PHE A 201 12.56 0.87 -2.10
CA PHE A 201 12.95 0.92 -0.69
C PHE A 201 13.02 -0.49 -0.06
N SER A 202 13.90 -0.61 0.94
CA SER A 202 13.91 -1.75 1.86
C SER A 202 14.26 -1.24 3.25
N GLU A 203 13.47 -1.63 4.24
CA GLU A 203 13.70 -1.27 5.64
C GLU A 203 15.08 -1.76 6.14
N ASP A 204 15.56 -2.86 5.56
CA ASP A 204 16.90 -3.44 5.80
C ASP A 204 18.05 -2.65 5.13
N SER A 205 17.78 -1.52 4.48
CA SER A 205 18.78 -0.72 3.76
C SER A 205 18.87 0.73 4.24
N THR A 206 18.33 0.98 5.44
CA THR A 206 18.52 2.25 6.15
C THR A 206 19.96 2.39 6.65
N PHE A 207 20.44 3.62 6.80
CA PHE A 207 21.76 3.89 7.38
C PHE A 207 21.62 4.02 8.89
N LEU A 208 22.01 2.97 9.61
CA LEU A 208 21.86 2.87 11.06
C LEU A 208 23.08 3.45 11.77
N LEU A 209 22.86 4.20 12.85
CA LEU A 209 23.94 4.85 13.60
C LEU A 209 24.98 3.82 14.07
N THR A 210 24.55 2.76 14.75
CA THR A 210 25.48 1.78 15.33
C THR A 210 26.14 0.94 14.26
N ASP A 211 25.49 0.69 13.13
CA ASP A 211 26.11 0.02 11.98
C ASP A 211 27.23 0.86 11.38
N TRP A 212 27.00 2.16 11.16
CA TRP A 212 28.04 3.05 10.66
C TRP A 212 29.21 3.17 11.64
N LEU A 213 28.92 3.30 12.94
CA LEU A 213 29.95 3.35 13.97
C LEU A 213 30.75 2.04 14.07
N ALA A 214 30.11 0.87 13.95
CA ALA A 214 30.78 -0.43 13.93
C ALA A 214 31.74 -0.58 12.73
N HIS A 215 31.41 0.05 11.61
CA HIS A 215 32.22 0.03 10.38
C HIS A 215 33.15 1.25 10.24
N THR A 216 33.40 1.98 11.33
CA THR A 216 34.35 3.11 11.35
C THR A 216 35.51 2.82 12.32
N PRO A 217 36.79 2.99 11.89
CA PRO A 217 37.94 2.77 12.77
C PRO A 217 37.87 3.62 14.05
N LYS A 218 38.24 3.04 15.19
CA LYS A 218 38.13 3.68 16.52
C LYS A 218 39.00 4.93 16.64
N ASP A 219 40.16 4.97 15.99
CA ASP A 219 41.04 6.13 15.94
C ASP A 219 40.41 7.30 15.16
N ILE A 220 39.64 6.99 14.10
CA ILE A 220 38.86 7.99 13.35
C ILE A 220 37.69 8.50 14.17
N LEU A 221 36.97 7.64 14.90
CA LEU A 221 35.95 8.07 15.85
C LEU A 221 36.54 8.97 16.94
N ALA A 222 37.64 8.55 17.56
CA ALA A 222 38.36 9.33 18.57
C ALA A 222 38.73 10.72 18.06
N LYS A 223 39.29 10.79 16.85
CA LYS A 223 39.63 12.05 16.18
C LYS A 223 38.39 12.91 15.90
N ASN A 224 37.30 12.33 15.40
CA ASN A 224 36.07 13.05 15.05
C ASN A 224 35.38 13.66 16.27
N PHE A 225 35.25 12.89 17.35
CA PHE A 225 34.55 13.32 18.57
C PHE A 225 35.45 14.08 19.55
N GLY A 226 36.78 14.09 19.34
CA GLY A 226 37.73 14.67 20.28
C GLY A 226 37.80 13.90 21.61
N LEU A 227 37.50 12.60 21.60
CA LEU A 227 37.46 11.72 22.77
C LEU A 227 38.53 10.63 22.68
N PRO A 228 38.99 10.03 23.80
CA PRO A 228 39.89 8.88 23.75
C PRO A 228 39.25 7.66 23.05
N GLU A 229 40.05 6.84 22.35
CA GLU A 229 39.56 5.59 21.71
C GLU A 229 38.80 4.67 22.67
N ALA A 230 39.18 4.66 23.95
CA ALA A 230 38.52 3.88 24.99
C ALA A 230 37.04 4.24 25.19
N ALA A 231 36.60 5.46 24.85
CA ALA A 231 35.19 5.86 24.89
C ALA A 231 34.31 5.05 23.92
N PHE A 232 34.92 4.53 22.85
CA PHE A 232 34.27 3.78 21.77
C PHE A 232 34.39 2.26 21.95
N ALA A 233 34.95 1.80 23.08
CA ALA A 233 35.17 0.39 23.33
C ALA A 233 33.88 -0.45 23.44
N ARG A 234 32.73 0.20 23.72
CA ARG A 234 31.42 -0.44 23.92
C ARG A 234 30.40 -0.13 22.83
N ILE A 235 30.82 0.44 21.70
CA ILE A 235 29.93 0.54 20.53
C ILE A 235 29.50 -0.88 20.13
N PRO A 236 28.20 -1.12 19.86
CA PRO A 236 27.74 -2.41 19.35
C PRO A 236 28.48 -2.83 18.08
N GLU A 237 28.80 -4.11 17.93
CA GLU A 237 29.50 -4.65 16.75
C GLU A 237 28.60 -4.78 15.51
N LYS A 238 27.29 -4.58 15.67
CA LYS A 238 26.27 -4.66 14.62
C LYS A 238 25.15 -3.65 14.89
N GLU A 239 24.29 -3.45 13.90
CA GLU A 239 23.07 -2.66 14.07
C GLU A 239 22.21 -3.11 15.26
N LEU A 240 21.53 -2.16 15.88
CA LEU A 240 20.49 -2.46 16.88
C LEU A 240 19.11 -2.53 16.23
N TYR A 241 18.87 -1.71 15.22
CA TYR A 241 17.65 -1.59 14.41
C TYR A 241 16.38 -1.26 15.23
N ILE A 242 15.87 -2.21 16.01
CA ILE A 242 14.81 -2.03 17.01
C ILE A 242 15.31 -2.62 18.33
N PHE A 243 15.32 -1.82 19.39
CA PHE A 243 15.83 -2.27 20.68
C PHE A 243 15.12 -1.61 21.88
N PRO A 244 15.09 -2.25 23.05
CA PRO A 244 14.59 -1.63 24.28
C PRO A 244 15.48 -0.44 24.69
N GLY A 245 14.89 0.75 24.76
CA GLY A 245 15.54 1.95 25.28
C GLY A 245 15.07 2.32 26.69
N PRO A 246 15.77 3.23 27.39
CA PRO A 246 15.24 3.82 28.62
C PRO A 246 13.96 4.60 28.31
N LYS A 247 12.96 4.53 29.20
CA LYS A 247 11.71 5.31 29.05
C LYS A 247 12.07 6.80 28.93
N PRO A 248 11.62 7.51 27.87
CA PRO A 248 11.97 8.90 27.70
C PRO A 248 11.32 9.76 28.78
N GLY A 249 11.99 10.86 29.13
CA GLY A 249 11.50 11.85 30.08
C GLY A 249 10.41 12.76 29.49
N PRO A 250 10.18 13.94 30.07
CA PRO A 250 9.35 14.98 29.47
C PRO A 250 9.84 15.40 28.08
N LEU A 251 8.92 15.72 27.14
CA LEU A 251 9.27 16.17 25.79
C LEU A 251 10.15 17.43 25.77
N SER A 252 10.03 18.28 26.79
CA SER A 252 10.87 19.49 26.93
C SER A 252 12.36 19.16 26.97
N ASP A 253 12.73 18.01 27.52
CA ASP A 253 14.12 17.65 27.78
C ASP A 253 14.79 17.11 26.50
N ASP A 254 13.99 16.57 25.58
CA ASP A 254 14.44 16.05 24.28
C ASP A 254 14.47 17.14 23.19
N ARG A 255 14.01 18.35 23.50
CA ARG A 255 14.25 19.54 22.66
C ARG A 255 15.66 20.06 22.88
N MET A 256 16.60 19.26 22.42
CA MET A 256 18.02 19.58 22.46
C MET A 256 18.28 20.94 21.81
N GLY A 257 19.21 21.72 22.36
CA GLY A 257 19.64 22.99 21.75
C GLY A 257 20.30 22.80 20.38
N GLY A 258 20.97 23.83 19.88
CA GLY A 258 21.61 23.82 18.56
C GLY A 258 21.42 25.16 17.87
N ALA A 259 21.21 25.13 16.56
CA ALA A 259 20.89 26.33 15.77
C ALA A 259 19.43 26.82 15.94
N GLY A 260 18.70 26.30 16.92
CA GLY A 260 17.28 26.57 17.17
C GLY A 260 16.35 25.47 16.66
N PRO A 261 15.02 25.65 16.75
CA PRO A 261 14.05 24.68 16.26
C PRO A 261 13.96 24.69 14.72
N ILE A 262 13.60 23.56 14.13
CA ILE A 262 13.27 23.47 12.69
C ILE A 262 12.02 24.36 12.40
N PRO A 263 12.07 25.29 11.43
CA PRO A 263 10.96 26.22 11.16
C PRO A 263 9.69 25.56 10.60
N GLU A 264 9.84 24.69 9.60
CA GLU A 264 8.77 23.83 9.09
C GLU A 264 8.82 22.52 9.86
N GLY A 265 8.11 22.44 10.99
CA GLY A 265 8.12 21.26 11.86
C GLY A 265 7.76 19.97 11.10
N PHE A 266 8.22 18.83 11.61
CA PHE A 266 8.10 17.53 10.94
C PHE A 266 6.95 16.65 11.44
N SER A 267 6.02 17.19 12.23
CA SER A 267 4.79 16.50 12.64
C SER A 267 3.55 17.30 12.24
N HIS A 268 2.41 16.60 12.07
CA HIS A 268 1.13 17.22 11.75
C HIS A 268 -0.05 16.47 12.36
N ARG A 269 -1.06 17.20 12.83
CA ARG A 269 -2.24 16.61 13.49
C ARG A 269 -3.38 16.45 12.47
N MET A 270 -3.38 15.36 11.71
CA MET A 270 -4.32 15.20 10.58
C MET A 270 -5.78 15.19 11.03
N LEU A 271 -6.09 14.47 12.11
CA LEU A 271 -7.48 14.39 12.61
C LEU A 271 -8.00 15.70 13.22
N ALA A 272 -7.11 16.64 13.56
CA ALA A 272 -7.50 17.97 14.03
C ALA A 272 -7.94 18.90 12.88
N GLN A 273 -7.69 18.53 11.62
CA GLN A 273 -8.18 19.27 10.47
C GLN A 273 -9.70 19.16 10.35
N ALA A 274 -10.33 20.24 9.89
CA ALA A 274 -11.72 20.19 9.48
C ALA A 274 -11.83 19.33 8.20
N PRO A 275 -12.58 18.21 8.21
CA PRO A 275 -12.75 17.39 7.03
C PRO A 275 -13.68 18.05 6.02
N ILE A 276 -13.50 17.70 4.74
CA ILE A 276 -14.56 17.79 3.74
C ILE A 276 -15.60 16.75 4.14
N ARG A 277 -16.79 17.20 4.55
CA ARG A 277 -17.87 16.33 5.04
C ARG A 277 -18.98 16.26 4.00
N THR A 278 -19.35 15.05 3.62
CA THR A 278 -20.45 14.77 2.70
C THR A 278 -21.51 13.94 3.41
N LYS A 279 -22.58 13.56 2.69
CA LYS A 279 -23.58 12.63 3.23
C LYS A 279 -23.07 11.19 3.35
N GLY A 280 -22.06 10.82 2.57
CA GLY A 280 -21.54 9.46 2.53
C GLY A 280 -20.30 9.24 3.39
N GLY A 281 -19.72 10.30 3.96
CA GLY A 281 -18.50 10.17 4.75
C GLY A 281 -17.67 11.44 4.82
N THR A 282 -16.35 11.28 5.00
CA THR A 282 -15.42 12.40 5.15
C THR A 282 -14.11 12.19 4.41
N VAL A 283 -13.47 13.29 4.02
CA VAL A 283 -12.13 13.33 3.44
C VAL A 283 -11.30 14.40 4.15
N ARG A 284 -10.10 14.06 4.59
CA ARG A 284 -9.09 15.02 5.09
C ARG A 284 -7.87 14.97 4.20
N ILE A 285 -7.50 16.08 3.60
CA ILE A 285 -6.37 16.16 2.67
C ILE A 285 -5.20 16.84 3.37
N THR A 286 -4.04 16.18 3.38
CA THR A 286 -2.79 16.75 3.86
C THR A 286 -1.74 16.69 2.77
N ASP A 287 -1.32 17.86 2.30
CA ASP A 287 -0.24 18.01 1.33
C ASP A 287 0.66 19.19 1.75
N SER A 288 1.61 19.60 0.90
CA SER A 288 2.55 20.68 1.22
C SER A 288 1.90 22.06 1.48
N THR A 289 0.62 22.25 1.14
CA THR A 289 -0.12 23.49 1.44
C THR A 289 -0.67 23.51 2.87
N VAL A 290 -0.89 22.33 3.45
CA VAL A 290 -1.42 22.14 4.81
C VAL A 290 -0.31 21.75 5.80
N PHE A 291 0.61 20.90 5.35
CA PHE A 291 1.78 20.42 6.08
C PHE A 291 3.05 20.78 5.30
N PRO A 292 3.58 22.00 5.47
CA PRO A 292 4.65 22.53 4.61
C PRO A 292 5.86 21.64 4.47
N ALA A 293 6.27 20.91 5.50
CA ALA A 293 7.41 20.01 5.41
C ALA A 293 7.24 18.89 4.36
N SER A 294 6.00 18.46 4.09
CA SER A 294 5.69 17.30 3.23
C SER A 294 5.74 17.65 1.74
N LYS A 295 6.95 17.80 1.20
CA LYS A 295 7.17 18.28 -0.19
C LYS A 295 7.05 17.19 -1.26
N THR A 296 7.18 15.92 -0.91
CA THR A 296 7.19 14.81 -1.90
C THR A 296 6.02 13.86 -1.76
N ILE A 297 5.24 13.93 -0.68
CA ILE A 297 4.11 13.06 -0.42
C ILE A 297 2.88 13.91 -0.06
N ALA A 298 1.80 13.73 -0.82
CA ALA A 298 0.47 14.21 -0.46
C ALA A 298 -0.38 13.01 -0.05
N ALA A 299 -1.34 13.23 0.85
CA ALA A 299 -2.22 12.17 1.32
C ALA A 299 -3.65 12.65 1.56
N ALA A 300 -4.61 11.73 1.47
CA ALA A 300 -5.98 11.93 1.92
C ALA A 300 -6.41 10.76 2.83
N LEU A 301 -7.01 11.07 3.98
CA LEU A 301 -7.70 10.09 4.81
C LEU A 301 -9.17 10.12 4.42
N VAL A 302 -9.67 9.00 3.92
CA VAL A 302 -11.05 8.83 3.45
C VAL A 302 -11.78 7.88 4.38
N GLU A 303 -12.96 8.30 4.82
CA GLU A 303 -13.89 7.51 5.61
C GLU A 303 -15.20 7.42 4.84
N LEU A 304 -15.64 6.21 4.49
CA LEU A 304 -16.90 5.95 3.80
C LEU A 304 -17.87 5.23 4.74
N GLU A 305 -19.06 5.78 4.92
CA GLU A 305 -20.16 5.13 5.62
C GLU A 305 -20.62 3.85 4.88
N PRO A 306 -21.31 2.91 5.55
CA PRO A 306 -21.83 1.70 4.91
C PRO A 306 -22.67 2.02 3.66
N GLY A 307 -22.30 1.43 2.51
CA GLY A 307 -22.95 1.64 1.22
C GLY A 307 -22.66 3.00 0.55
N ALA A 308 -21.72 3.78 1.08
CA ALA A 308 -21.18 4.96 0.39
C ALA A 308 -20.04 4.55 -0.57
N MET A 309 -19.67 5.46 -1.47
CA MET A 309 -18.50 5.30 -2.34
C MET A 309 -17.67 6.58 -2.41
N ARG A 310 -16.34 6.44 -2.51
CA ARG A 310 -15.47 7.44 -3.14
C ARG A 310 -15.86 7.52 -4.61
N GLU A 311 -16.25 8.71 -5.08
CA GLU A 311 -16.87 8.88 -6.40
C GLU A 311 -15.96 8.44 -7.57
N LEU A 312 -16.54 8.31 -8.77
CA LEU A 312 -15.76 8.07 -9.99
C LEU A 312 -14.85 9.27 -10.29
N HIS A 313 -13.54 9.05 -10.24
CA HIS A 313 -12.54 10.09 -10.43
C HIS A 313 -11.21 9.53 -10.96
N TRP A 314 -10.25 10.42 -11.21
CA TRP A 314 -8.85 10.08 -11.42
C TRP A 314 -7.94 11.19 -10.91
N HIS A 315 -6.66 10.88 -10.79
CA HIS A 315 -5.63 11.84 -10.37
C HIS A 315 -4.79 12.31 -11.57
N PRO A 316 -4.73 13.64 -11.83
CA PRO A 316 -4.04 14.19 -13.00
C PRO A 316 -2.55 14.48 -12.75
N ASN A 317 -2.00 14.14 -11.59
CA ASN A 317 -0.65 14.53 -11.17
C ASN A 317 0.23 13.39 -10.66
N GLY A 318 -0.25 12.16 -10.57
CA GLY A 318 0.58 11.03 -10.15
C GLY A 318 -0.19 9.73 -9.99
N ASP A 319 0.56 8.68 -9.65
CA ASP A 319 -0.01 7.42 -9.17
C ASP A 319 -0.62 7.62 -7.76
N GLU A 320 -1.63 6.82 -7.44
CA GLU A 320 -2.18 6.69 -6.11
C GLU A 320 -1.73 5.37 -5.47
N TRP A 321 -1.17 5.44 -4.28
CA TRP A 321 -0.88 4.31 -3.42
C TRP A 321 -1.86 4.32 -2.25
N GLN A 322 -2.43 3.18 -1.90
CA GLN A 322 -3.50 3.09 -0.92
C GLN A 322 -3.12 2.19 0.25
N PHE A 323 -3.57 2.55 1.45
CA PHE A 323 -3.56 1.64 2.60
C PHE A 323 -4.93 1.60 3.26
N TYR A 324 -5.50 0.40 3.36
CA TYR A 324 -6.80 0.17 3.96
C TYR A 324 -6.64 -0.07 5.46
N ILE A 325 -7.08 0.89 6.27
CA ILE A 325 -6.94 0.89 7.74
C ILE A 325 -8.02 0.00 8.38
N ALA A 326 -9.28 0.16 7.95
CA ALA A 326 -10.43 -0.53 8.53
C ALA A 326 -11.54 -0.76 7.51
N GLY A 327 -12.38 -1.75 7.74
CA GLY A 327 -13.55 -2.06 6.91
C GLY A 327 -13.24 -2.93 5.68
N GLU A 328 -14.22 -3.02 4.80
CA GLU A 328 -14.15 -3.77 3.53
C GLU A 328 -14.63 -2.89 2.39
N GLY A 329 -13.89 -2.93 1.28
CA GLY A 329 -14.17 -2.11 0.11
C GLY A 329 -13.92 -2.83 -1.19
N ARG A 330 -14.32 -2.20 -2.27
CA ARG A 330 -14.09 -2.67 -3.63
C ARG A 330 -13.74 -1.52 -4.54
N MET A 331 -12.77 -1.73 -5.43
CA MET A 331 -12.38 -0.77 -6.44
C MET A 331 -12.31 -1.41 -7.81
N THR A 332 -12.87 -0.74 -8.82
CA THR A 332 -12.56 -1.02 -10.22
C THR A 332 -11.61 0.05 -10.72
N VAL A 333 -10.53 -0.38 -11.38
CA VAL A 333 -9.59 0.51 -12.06
C VAL A 333 -9.73 0.36 -13.57
N PHE A 334 -9.98 1.47 -14.26
CA PHE A 334 -10.06 1.59 -15.71
C PHE A 334 -8.72 2.05 -16.29
N GLY A 335 -8.08 1.16 -17.06
CA GLY A 335 -6.72 1.33 -17.57
C GLY A 335 -6.61 1.72 -19.04
N SER A 336 -7.62 2.39 -19.62
CA SER A 336 -7.74 2.67 -21.06
C SER A 336 -7.75 1.40 -21.93
N GLU A 337 -7.87 1.53 -23.26
CA GLU A 337 -7.87 0.38 -24.20
C GLU A 337 -8.88 -0.72 -23.83
N SER A 338 -10.04 -0.30 -23.32
CA SER A 338 -11.08 -1.19 -22.79
C SER A 338 -10.60 -2.13 -21.67
N LYS A 339 -9.54 -1.76 -20.93
CA LYS A 339 -9.05 -2.52 -19.78
C LYS A 339 -9.75 -2.04 -18.52
N ALA A 340 -10.29 -2.97 -17.76
CA ALA A 340 -10.83 -2.72 -16.44
C ALA A 340 -10.65 -3.97 -15.58
N ARG A 341 -10.24 -3.79 -14.32
CA ARG A 341 -10.20 -4.88 -13.34
C ARG A 341 -10.66 -4.42 -11.98
N THR A 342 -11.42 -5.28 -11.31
CA THR A 342 -11.98 -5.06 -10.00
C THR A 342 -11.26 -5.87 -8.93
N PHE A 343 -11.00 -5.23 -7.78
CA PHE A 343 -10.31 -5.82 -6.64
C PHE A 343 -11.12 -5.53 -5.37
N ASP A 344 -11.24 -6.52 -4.49
CA ASP A 344 -11.77 -6.34 -3.14
C ASP A 344 -10.62 -5.99 -2.19
N TYR A 345 -10.85 -5.13 -1.20
CA TYR A 345 -9.85 -4.67 -0.23
C TYR A 345 -10.41 -4.75 1.19
N ARG A 346 -9.52 -4.93 2.16
CA ARG A 346 -9.84 -4.95 3.59
C ARG A 346 -8.70 -4.38 4.43
N ALA A 347 -8.93 -4.21 5.72
CA ALA A 347 -7.91 -3.80 6.68
C ALA A 347 -6.58 -4.55 6.50
N GLY A 348 -5.47 -3.81 6.38
CA GLY A 348 -4.13 -4.33 6.17
C GLY A 348 -3.72 -4.55 4.72
N ASP A 349 -4.59 -4.24 3.75
CA ASP A 349 -4.26 -4.29 2.33
C ASP A 349 -3.64 -2.98 1.83
N VAL A 350 -2.77 -3.14 0.84
CA VAL A 350 -2.20 -2.09 0.01
C VAL A 350 -2.86 -2.12 -1.36
N GLY A 351 -3.30 -0.97 -1.84
CA GLY A 351 -3.85 -0.77 -3.18
C GLY A 351 -2.98 0.15 -4.03
N TYR A 352 -3.21 0.15 -5.35
CA TYR A 352 -2.52 1.05 -6.27
C TYR A 352 -3.39 1.42 -7.46
N VAL A 353 -3.39 2.70 -7.84
CA VAL A 353 -4.01 3.18 -9.07
C VAL A 353 -2.94 3.90 -9.89
N PRO A 354 -2.51 3.34 -11.04
CA PRO A 354 -1.56 4.01 -11.91
C PRO A 354 -2.09 5.35 -12.41
N PHE A 355 -1.16 6.27 -12.68
CA PHE A 355 -1.42 7.64 -13.08
C PHE A 355 -2.53 7.76 -14.13
N ALA A 356 -3.50 8.64 -13.83
CA ALA A 356 -4.65 8.98 -14.66
C ALA A 356 -5.62 7.82 -14.98
N MET A 357 -5.50 6.66 -14.34
CA MET A 357 -6.51 5.61 -14.45
C MET A 357 -7.77 5.99 -13.67
N GLY A 358 -8.92 5.87 -14.33
CA GLY A 358 -10.21 6.16 -13.72
C GLY A 358 -10.60 5.07 -12.72
N HIS A 359 -11.14 5.45 -11.57
CA HIS A 359 -11.51 4.49 -10.54
C HIS A 359 -12.60 5.03 -9.60
N TYR A 360 -13.13 4.14 -8.77
CA TYR A 360 -14.03 4.44 -7.65
C TYR A 360 -13.76 3.43 -6.53
N ILE A 361 -14.12 3.75 -5.29
CA ILE A 361 -13.97 2.83 -4.16
C ILE A 361 -15.30 2.77 -3.42
N GLU A 362 -15.94 1.62 -3.43
CA GLU A 362 -17.23 1.37 -2.75
C GLU A 362 -17.00 0.71 -1.40
N ASN A 363 -17.71 1.15 -0.35
CA ASN A 363 -17.79 0.42 0.90
C ASN A 363 -18.78 -0.74 0.77
N THR A 364 -18.26 -1.96 0.81
CA THR A 364 -19.03 -3.21 0.67
C THR A 364 -19.37 -3.85 2.03
N GLY A 365 -18.82 -3.31 3.12
CA GLY A 365 -19.00 -3.79 4.47
C GLY A 365 -20.25 -3.23 5.17
N GLN A 366 -20.45 -3.69 6.42
CA GLN A 366 -21.54 -3.22 7.29
C GLN A 366 -21.12 -2.07 8.23
N GLY A 367 -19.81 -1.82 8.35
CA GLY A 367 -19.25 -0.70 9.10
C GLY A 367 -18.52 0.29 8.20
N PRO A 368 -17.95 1.37 8.75
CA PRO A 368 -17.17 2.32 7.98
C PRO A 368 -15.96 1.67 7.31
N LEU A 369 -15.66 2.10 6.08
CA LEU A 369 -14.40 1.83 5.39
C LEU A 369 -13.48 3.02 5.58
N THR A 370 -12.26 2.80 6.05
CA THR A 370 -11.27 3.85 6.30
C THR A 370 -9.97 3.50 5.61
N PHE A 371 -9.47 4.40 4.78
CA PHE A 371 -8.25 4.19 4.01
C PHE A 371 -7.51 5.49 3.73
N LEU A 372 -6.23 5.35 3.40
CA LEU A 372 -5.37 6.44 2.94
C LEU A 372 -5.25 6.37 1.41
N GLU A 373 -5.39 7.51 0.75
CA GLU A 373 -4.92 7.77 -0.62
C GLU A 373 -3.58 8.50 -0.50
N MET A 374 -2.52 8.06 -1.18
CA MET A 374 -1.18 8.64 -1.08
C MET A 374 -0.55 8.85 -2.45
N PHE A 375 0.16 9.96 -2.60
CA PHE A 375 0.65 10.42 -3.90
C PHE A 375 2.08 10.91 -3.77
N ARG A 376 2.98 10.49 -4.66
CA ARG A 376 4.34 11.04 -4.75
C ARG A 376 4.35 12.41 -5.47
N THR A 377 3.72 13.40 -4.86
CA THR A 377 3.61 14.77 -5.36
C THR A 377 3.51 15.75 -4.18
N PRO A 378 3.83 17.04 -4.35
CA PRO A 378 3.67 18.04 -3.28
C PRO A 378 2.20 18.39 -2.96
N THR A 379 1.25 18.12 -3.86
CA THR A 379 -0.13 18.64 -3.76
C THR A 379 -1.16 17.61 -4.18
N TYR A 380 -2.26 17.49 -3.45
CA TYR A 380 -3.38 16.65 -3.88
C TYR A 380 -4.10 17.25 -5.08
N ALA A 381 -4.49 16.41 -6.04
CA ALA A 381 -5.39 16.83 -7.12
C ALA A 381 -6.21 15.63 -7.62
N ASP A 382 -7.50 15.85 -7.84
CA ASP A 382 -8.38 14.88 -8.50
C ASP A 382 -9.35 15.56 -9.48
N ILE A 383 -9.80 14.81 -10.48
CA ILE A 383 -10.86 15.21 -11.39
C ILE A 383 -12.05 14.28 -11.21
N SER A 384 -13.16 14.84 -10.74
CA SER A 384 -14.43 14.13 -10.58
C SER A 384 -15.10 13.97 -11.95
N LEU A 385 -15.51 12.74 -12.28
CA LEU A 385 -16.28 12.47 -13.49
C LEU A 385 -17.60 13.24 -13.47
N ARG A 386 -18.30 13.22 -12.34
CA ARG A 386 -19.60 13.89 -12.17
C ARG A 386 -19.49 15.40 -12.41
N GLN A 387 -18.50 16.04 -11.81
CA GLN A 387 -18.23 17.46 -12.00
C GLN A 387 -17.81 17.78 -13.43
N TRP A 388 -16.95 16.95 -14.04
CA TRP A 388 -16.53 17.15 -15.42
C TRP A 388 -17.72 17.14 -16.39
N LEU A 389 -18.63 16.17 -16.25
CA LEU A 389 -19.83 16.12 -17.08
C LEU A 389 -20.76 17.31 -16.84
N ALA A 390 -20.95 17.73 -15.58
CA ALA A 390 -21.79 18.88 -15.23
C ALA A 390 -21.25 20.24 -15.72
N LEU A 391 -19.95 20.33 -16.00
CA LEU A 391 -19.28 21.55 -16.48
C LEU A 391 -18.91 21.50 -17.97
N THR A 392 -19.29 20.44 -18.67
CA THR A 392 -19.11 20.28 -20.11
C THR A 392 -20.42 20.64 -20.83
N PRO A 393 -20.42 21.22 -22.04
CA PRO A 393 -21.66 21.49 -22.76
C PRO A 393 -22.60 20.27 -22.81
N HIS A 394 -23.80 20.37 -22.23
CA HIS A 394 -24.65 19.19 -22.01
C HIS A 394 -25.10 18.49 -23.30
N ALA A 395 -25.21 19.22 -24.42
CA ALA A 395 -25.45 18.61 -25.72
C ALA A 395 -24.30 17.66 -26.15
N LEU A 396 -23.05 18.02 -25.81
CA LEU A 396 -21.89 17.18 -26.06
C LEU A 396 -21.90 15.94 -25.16
N VAL A 397 -22.23 16.11 -23.87
CA VAL A 397 -22.35 14.99 -22.93
C VAL A 397 -23.45 14.02 -23.37
N ALA A 398 -24.63 14.54 -23.75
CA ALA A 398 -25.73 13.73 -24.27
C ALA A 398 -25.31 12.95 -25.52
N ALA A 399 -24.56 13.57 -26.44
CA ALA A 399 -24.05 12.92 -27.64
C ALA A 399 -23.07 11.76 -27.33
N HIS A 400 -22.28 11.86 -26.26
CA HIS A 400 -21.32 10.81 -25.87
C HIS A 400 -21.97 9.67 -25.07
N THR A 401 -22.91 10.01 -24.18
CA THR A 401 -23.43 9.08 -23.18
C THR A 401 -24.79 8.48 -23.55
N GLY A 402 -25.54 9.13 -24.44
CA GLY A 402 -26.93 8.81 -24.71
C GLY A 402 -27.90 9.14 -23.57
N ILE A 403 -27.43 9.79 -22.49
CA ILE A 403 -28.27 10.20 -21.36
C ILE A 403 -29.14 11.40 -21.81
N ASP A 404 -30.40 11.41 -21.38
CA ASP A 404 -31.31 12.53 -21.62
C ASP A 404 -30.70 13.82 -21.07
N ARG A 405 -30.65 14.85 -21.93
CA ARG A 405 -30.15 16.18 -21.56
C ARG A 405 -30.85 16.74 -20.33
N ALA A 406 -32.15 16.50 -20.17
CA ALA A 406 -32.89 17.00 -19.00
C ALA A 406 -32.34 16.42 -17.68
N LEU A 407 -31.78 15.21 -17.69
CA LEU A 407 -31.11 14.61 -16.53
C LEU A 407 -29.71 15.19 -16.34
N ILE A 408 -29.00 15.48 -17.42
CA ILE A 408 -27.67 16.11 -17.40
C ILE A 408 -27.77 17.54 -16.84
N ASP A 409 -28.81 18.29 -17.21
CA ASP A 409 -29.10 19.64 -16.70
C ASP A 409 -29.23 19.69 -15.17
N GLY A 410 -29.58 18.56 -14.53
CA GLY A 410 -29.68 18.40 -13.08
C GLY A 410 -28.42 17.90 -12.37
N LEU A 411 -27.32 17.64 -13.08
CA LEU A 411 -26.06 17.21 -12.45
C LEU A 411 -25.49 18.34 -11.58
N PRO A 412 -25.02 18.05 -10.36
CA PRO A 412 -24.41 19.08 -9.54
C PRO A 412 -23.03 19.46 -10.07
N GLN A 413 -22.77 20.76 -10.00
CA GLN A 413 -21.53 21.39 -10.45
C GLN A 413 -20.42 21.34 -9.38
N GLY A 414 -20.80 21.18 -8.11
CA GLY A 414 -19.86 20.99 -7.00
C GLY A 414 -19.33 19.57 -6.96
N LYS A 415 -18.06 19.43 -6.58
CA LYS A 415 -17.44 18.12 -6.30
C LYS A 415 -17.98 17.57 -4.99
N ASP A 416 -18.31 16.29 -4.98
CA ASP A 416 -18.80 15.55 -3.82
C ASP A 416 -17.98 14.26 -3.71
N PRO A 417 -16.79 14.31 -3.08
CA PRO A 417 -15.78 13.27 -3.22
C PRO A 417 -16.25 11.91 -2.68
N VAL A 418 -17.23 11.93 -1.77
CA VAL A 418 -17.85 10.74 -1.19
C VAL A 418 -19.36 10.80 -1.37
N ILE A 419 -19.90 9.89 -2.17
CA ILE A 419 -21.32 9.79 -2.47
C ILE A 419 -21.96 8.80 -1.49
N GLY A 420 -23.02 9.24 -0.79
CA GLY A 420 -23.80 8.36 0.08
C GLY A 420 -24.64 7.35 -0.71
N ARG A 421 -25.24 6.40 0.00
CA ARG A 421 -26.15 5.41 -0.59
C ARG A 421 -27.25 6.12 -1.41
N PRO A 422 -27.56 5.66 -2.64
CA PRO A 422 -28.71 6.18 -3.38
C PRO A 422 -29.99 6.04 -2.55
N PRO A 423 -30.93 7.02 -2.60
CA PRO A 423 -32.25 6.82 -2.02
C PRO A 423 -32.89 5.57 -2.65
N ALA A 424 -33.52 4.75 -1.80
CA ALA A 424 -34.15 3.48 -2.17
C ALA A 424 -35.33 3.65 -3.13
#